data_AF-A0A0H4X3V2-F1
#
_entry.id   AF-A0A0H4X3V2-F1
#
_cell.length_a   1.000
_cell.length_b   1.000
_cell.length_c   1.000
_cell.angle_alpha   90.00
_cell.angle_beta   90.00
_cell.angle_gamma   90.00
#
_symmetry.space_group_name_H-M   'P 1'
#
loop_
_entity.id
_entity.type
_entity.pdbx_description
1 polymer ?
#
loop_
_entity_poly.entity_id
_entity_poly.type
_entity_poly.pdbx_seq_one_letter_code
_entity_poly.pdbx_strand_id
1 'polypeptide(L)'
;MSAYRILASVMVCLCFVVAFASQPASAATPGLTLDYARTLEESGMVFVPYEGQNRGPVYYTQYTQVPTGTSTVGTLRRIIVNLRPSAHLQGLYIPFVNQHGIIDVSASPLPAHGECQASQGIKDLLSFMPANYKPTILTAGYPVVCALSLYFTADYETTVRDFISTRPVMTLDATVPLCEPTSPRMSVNAINEALRTAGVLQVSQAGVWTGNYWDLLFESVMLTQTQPQLFATQDPREGWQLYMQLFQLDGAAETATMSAANAQQSLFVCIPKPLHIRFGQVAVP
;
A
#
# COMPACT_ATOMS: atom_id res chain seq x y z
N MET A 1 73.31 9.82 22.47
CA MET A 1 73.35 11.19 21.90
C MET A 1 72.55 11.14 20.61
N SER A 2 71.23 11.31 20.70
CA SER A 2 70.49 12.56 20.43
C SER A 2 70.74 13.12 19.04
N ALA A 3 69.68 13.15 18.23
CA ALA A 3 69.23 14.23 17.35
C ALA A 3 68.62 13.66 16.05
N TYR A 4 67.28 13.68 15.93
CA TYR A 4 66.55 14.65 15.08
C TYR A 4 66.63 14.24 13.58
N ARG A 5 65.55 13.92 12.86
CA ARG A 5 64.34 14.72 12.66
C ARG A 5 63.41 14.02 11.63
N ILE A 6 62.10 14.13 11.84
CA ILE A 6 61.10 14.61 10.85
C ILE A 6 60.72 13.63 9.71
N LEU A 7 59.53 13.02 9.77
CA LEU A 7 58.31 13.56 9.14
C LEU A 7 57.10 12.65 9.36
N ALA A 8 56.09 13.25 10.00
CA ALA A 8 54.74 12.75 10.07
C ALA A 8 54.08 12.81 8.68
N SER A 9 53.35 11.76 8.32
CA SER A 9 52.28 11.81 7.31
C SER A 9 51.33 10.65 7.61
N VAL A 10 50.45 10.86 8.59
CA VAL A 10 49.31 9.97 8.83
C VAL A 10 48.32 10.21 7.70
N MET A 11 48.22 9.22 6.83
CA MET A 11 47.36 9.17 5.67
C MET A 11 45.90 9.25 6.12
N VAL A 12 45.22 10.32 5.70
CA VAL A 12 43.79 10.55 5.92
C VAL A 12 43.01 9.43 5.25
N CYS A 13 42.35 8.61 6.07
CA CYS A 13 41.40 7.60 5.64
C CYS A 13 40.13 8.31 5.14
N LEU A 14 40.04 8.52 3.82
CA LEU A 14 38.79 8.91 3.16
C LEU A 14 37.86 7.68 3.13
N CYS A 15 37.08 7.49 4.18
CA CYS A 15 35.87 6.68 4.11
C CYS A 15 34.82 7.46 3.30
N PHE A 16 34.69 7.12 2.01
CA PHE A 16 33.49 7.41 1.23
C PHE A 16 32.33 6.61 1.84
N VAL A 17 31.62 7.20 2.79
CA VAL A 17 30.28 6.75 3.15
C VAL A 17 29.36 7.17 2.01
N VAL A 18 29.20 6.28 1.03
CA VAL A 18 28.10 6.37 0.07
C VAL A 18 26.84 6.11 0.90
N ALA A 19 26.23 7.19 1.38
CA ALA A 19 24.88 7.16 1.85
C ALA A 19 24.00 6.78 0.65
N PHE A 20 23.69 5.49 0.54
CA PHE A 20 22.53 5.04 -0.21
C PHE A 20 21.33 5.71 0.47
N ALA A 21 20.91 6.83 -0.10
CA ALA A 21 19.58 7.37 0.14
C ALA A 21 18.59 6.28 -0.27
N SER A 22 18.08 5.54 0.70
CA SER A 22 16.83 4.82 0.57
C SER A 22 15.82 5.83 0.07
N GLN A 23 15.31 5.61 -1.15
CA GLN A 23 14.21 6.39 -1.69
C GLN A 23 13.09 6.36 -0.64
N PRO A 24 12.55 7.51 -0.20
CA PRO A 24 11.36 7.48 0.62
C PRO A 24 10.27 6.79 -0.18
N ALA A 25 9.69 5.75 0.40
CA ALA A 25 8.39 5.24 -0.01
C ALA A 25 7.47 6.45 -0.24
N SER A 26 6.77 6.44 -1.38
CA SER A 26 5.85 7.49 -1.82
C SER A 26 5.11 8.08 -0.63
N ALA A 27 5.49 9.29 -0.23
CA ALA A 27 4.87 9.99 0.87
C ALA A 27 3.43 10.29 0.49
N ALA A 28 2.48 9.69 1.21
CA ALA A 28 1.08 10.06 1.16
C ALA A 28 0.97 11.57 1.36
N THR A 29 0.18 12.23 0.49
CA THR A 29 -0.07 13.67 0.57
C THR A 29 -0.60 14.01 1.98
N PRO A 30 -0.07 15.05 2.66
CA PRO A 30 -0.51 15.41 3.99
C PRO A 30 -2.04 15.66 4.02
N GLY A 31 -2.76 14.90 4.86
CA GLY A 31 -4.18 15.14 5.16
C GLY A 31 -5.20 14.17 4.56
N LEU A 32 -4.80 13.13 3.81
CA LEU A 32 -5.73 12.13 3.27
C LEU A 32 -5.21 10.70 3.47
N THR A 33 -5.23 10.24 4.72
CA THR A 33 -4.94 8.84 5.09
C THR A 33 -6.13 7.96 4.71
N LEU A 34 -5.88 6.79 4.12
CA LEU A 34 -6.92 5.79 3.81
C LEU A 34 -7.28 4.99 5.06
N ASP A 35 -8.57 4.86 5.30
CA ASP A 35 -9.15 4.08 6.38
C ASP A 35 -9.49 2.67 5.87
N TYR A 36 -8.47 1.81 5.84
CA TYR A 36 -8.55 0.42 5.37
C TYR A 36 -9.45 -0.48 6.25
N ALA A 37 -9.97 0.05 7.36
CA ALA A 37 -10.94 -0.63 8.22
C ALA A 37 -12.38 -0.42 7.75
N ARG A 38 -12.69 0.80 7.31
CA ARG A 38 -14.04 1.23 6.95
C ARG A 38 -14.34 0.97 5.48
N THR A 39 -14.13 -0.27 5.07
CA THR A 39 -14.27 -0.67 3.67
C THR A 39 -15.69 -1.11 3.38
N LEU A 40 -16.15 -0.84 2.15
CA LEU A 40 -17.41 -1.35 1.64
C LEU A 40 -17.10 -2.28 0.47
N GLU A 41 -17.53 -3.54 0.58
CA GLU A 41 -17.33 -4.56 -0.44
C GLU A 41 -18.68 -5.03 -0.97
N GLU A 42 -18.89 -4.86 -2.27
CA GLU A 42 -20.12 -5.30 -2.95
C GLU A 42 -19.85 -5.55 -4.44
N SER A 43 -20.44 -6.61 -5.01
CA SER A 43 -20.43 -6.85 -6.46
C SER A 43 -19.06 -6.77 -7.13
N GLY A 44 -18.01 -7.26 -6.44
CA GLY A 44 -16.64 -7.26 -6.94
C GLY A 44 -15.95 -5.89 -6.95
N MET A 45 -16.47 -4.93 -6.17
CA MET A 45 -15.88 -3.63 -5.89
C MET A 45 -15.57 -3.51 -4.41
N VAL A 46 -14.46 -2.84 -4.09
CA VAL A 46 -14.06 -2.51 -2.72
C VAL A 46 -13.75 -1.03 -2.65
N PHE A 47 -14.55 -0.30 -1.90
CA PHE A 47 -14.32 1.10 -1.60
C PHE A 47 -13.52 1.26 -0.32
N VAL A 48 -12.48 2.09 -0.36
CA VAL A 48 -11.67 2.46 0.82
C VAL A 48 -11.77 3.98 0.99
N PRO A 49 -12.45 4.49 2.03
CA PRO A 49 -12.56 5.92 2.24
C PRO A 49 -11.27 6.52 2.83
N TYR A 50 -11.07 7.82 2.63
CA TYR A 50 -10.20 8.59 3.50
C TYR A 50 -10.81 8.71 4.89
N GLU A 51 -9.96 8.78 5.92
CA GLU A 51 -10.36 8.94 7.30
C GLU A 51 -11.39 10.08 7.47
N GLY A 52 -12.51 9.78 8.13
CA GLY A 52 -13.58 10.73 8.41
C GLY A 52 -14.41 11.20 7.19
N GLN A 53 -14.15 10.69 5.99
CA GLN A 53 -14.83 11.12 4.76
C GLN A 53 -15.57 9.95 4.08
N ASN A 54 -16.47 10.27 3.13
CA ASN A 54 -17.05 9.30 2.19
C ASN A 54 -16.43 9.41 0.79
N ARG A 55 -15.16 9.82 0.75
CA ARG A 55 -14.37 10.04 -0.46
C ARG A 55 -13.17 9.12 -0.43
N GLY A 56 -12.81 8.49 -1.54
CA GLY A 56 -11.67 7.57 -1.60
C GLY A 56 -11.65 6.74 -2.89
N PRO A 57 -10.64 5.88 -3.10
CA PRO A 57 -10.56 4.99 -4.25
C PRO A 57 -11.55 3.82 -4.18
N VAL A 58 -11.99 3.40 -5.36
CA VAL A 58 -12.66 2.11 -5.57
C VAL A 58 -11.70 1.14 -6.27
N TYR A 59 -11.43 0.03 -5.62
CA TYR A 59 -10.70 -1.12 -6.18
C TYR A 59 -11.68 -2.13 -6.77
N TYR A 60 -11.22 -2.93 -7.71
CA TYR A 60 -12.03 -3.96 -8.37
C TYR A 60 -11.38 -5.32 -8.22
N THR A 61 -12.17 -6.35 -7.94
CA THR A 61 -11.69 -7.72 -7.73
C THR A 61 -11.72 -8.56 -9.01
N GLN A 62 -12.50 -8.14 -10.01
CA GLN A 62 -12.69 -8.87 -11.26
C GLN A 62 -12.41 -7.99 -12.48
N TYR A 63 -11.72 -8.58 -13.45
CA TYR A 63 -11.30 -7.91 -14.68
C TYR A 63 -11.61 -8.75 -15.90
N THR A 64 -11.77 -8.05 -17.02
CA THR A 64 -11.99 -8.63 -18.34
C THR A 64 -11.09 -7.95 -19.34
N GLN A 65 -10.47 -8.72 -20.23
CA GLN A 65 -9.71 -8.17 -21.34
C GLN A 65 -10.64 -7.80 -22.50
N VAL A 66 -10.55 -6.56 -22.96
CA VAL A 66 -11.40 -5.99 -23.99
C VAL A 66 -10.50 -5.50 -25.13
N PRO A 67 -10.37 -6.25 -26.23
CA PRO A 67 -9.61 -5.80 -27.38
C PRO A 67 -10.28 -4.62 -28.07
N THR A 68 -9.47 -3.69 -28.56
CA THR A 68 -9.90 -2.74 -29.59
C THR A 68 -10.03 -3.47 -30.93
N GLY A 69 -10.63 -2.81 -31.92
CA GLY A 69 -10.51 -3.25 -33.31
C GLY A 69 -9.05 -3.26 -33.78
N THR A 70 -8.81 -3.97 -34.88
CA THR A 70 -7.52 -3.94 -35.58
C THR A 70 -7.32 -2.58 -36.26
N SER A 71 -6.13 -2.00 -36.11
CA SER A 71 -5.71 -0.78 -36.80
C SER A 71 -4.45 -1.06 -37.62
N THR A 72 -4.22 -0.28 -38.68
CA THR A 72 -3.00 -0.38 -39.52
C THR A 72 -1.98 0.67 -39.08
N VAL A 73 -0.73 0.24 -38.88
CA VAL A 73 0.40 1.12 -38.55
C VAL A 73 1.55 0.78 -39.51
N GLY A 74 1.70 1.59 -40.56
CA GLY A 74 2.62 1.28 -41.65
C GLY A 74 2.22 -0.02 -42.35
N THR A 75 3.13 -1.00 -42.41
CA THR A 75 2.87 -2.34 -42.96
C THR A 75 2.35 -3.34 -41.93
N LEU A 76 2.24 -2.93 -40.66
CA LEU A 76 1.82 -3.79 -39.55
C LEU A 76 0.37 -3.55 -39.18
N ARG A 77 -0.21 -4.54 -38.51
CA ARG A 77 -1.46 -4.44 -37.78
C ARG A 77 -1.18 -4.22 -36.31
N ARG A 78 -2.11 -3.54 -35.63
CA ARG A 78 -2.06 -3.28 -34.20
C ARG A 78 -3.42 -3.49 -33.56
N ILE A 79 -3.44 -4.23 -32.45
CA ILE A 79 -4.57 -4.33 -31.52
C ILE A 79 -4.09 -3.85 -30.15
N ILE A 80 -4.91 -3.05 -29.47
CA ILE A 80 -4.72 -2.73 -28.06
C ILE A 80 -5.71 -3.58 -27.27
N VAL A 81 -5.23 -4.29 -26.25
CA VAL A 81 -6.11 -5.05 -25.36
C VAL A 81 -6.17 -4.34 -24.02
N ASN A 82 -7.35 -3.89 -23.62
CA ASN A 82 -7.56 -3.16 -22.36
C ASN A 82 -8.01 -4.12 -21.26
N LEU A 83 -7.40 -4.06 -20.08
CA LEU A 83 -7.88 -4.76 -18.90
C LEU A 83 -8.87 -3.84 -18.15
N ARG A 84 -10.15 -4.18 -18.22
CA ARG A 84 -11.25 -3.36 -17.67
C ARG A 84 -11.91 -4.06 -16.49
N PRO A 85 -12.31 -3.34 -15.43
CA PRO A 85 -13.13 -3.90 -14.37
C PRO A 85 -14.45 -4.46 -14.91
N SER A 86 -14.79 -5.68 -14.52
CA SER A 86 -16.03 -6.32 -14.96
C SER A 86 -17.28 -5.57 -14.45
N ALA A 87 -17.21 -4.96 -13.26
CA ALA A 87 -18.29 -4.15 -12.70
C ALA A 87 -18.71 -2.97 -13.59
N HIS A 88 -17.76 -2.33 -14.28
CA HIS A 88 -18.05 -1.27 -15.25
C HIS A 88 -18.73 -1.82 -16.51
N LEU A 89 -18.33 -3.00 -16.98
CA LEU A 89 -18.93 -3.65 -18.15
C LEU A 89 -20.37 -4.15 -17.86
N GLN A 90 -20.64 -4.53 -16.62
CA GLN A 90 -21.94 -5.02 -16.17
C GLN A 90 -22.86 -3.91 -15.64
N GLY A 91 -22.41 -2.65 -15.62
CA GLY A 91 -23.20 -1.51 -15.13
C GLY A 91 -23.41 -1.50 -13.61
N LEU A 92 -22.57 -2.19 -12.84
CA LEU A 92 -22.69 -2.31 -11.38
C LEU A 92 -22.09 -1.10 -10.63
N TYR A 93 -21.19 -0.36 -11.27
CA TYR A 93 -20.47 0.76 -10.64
C TYR A 93 -21.39 1.90 -10.18
N ILE A 94 -22.26 2.41 -11.05
CA ILE A 94 -23.13 3.56 -10.74
C ILE A 94 -24.10 3.25 -9.59
N PRO A 95 -24.80 2.09 -9.57
CA PRO A 95 -25.61 1.67 -8.43
C PRO A 95 -24.83 1.65 -7.11
N PHE A 96 -23.64 1.03 -7.10
CA PHE A 96 -22.81 0.93 -5.90
C PHE A 96 -22.42 2.30 -5.35
N VAL A 97 -21.93 3.20 -6.21
CA VAL A 97 -21.52 4.54 -5.79
C VAL A 97 -22.72 5.35 -5.26
N ASN A 98 -23.87 5.28 -5.93
CA ASN A 98 -25.06 6.03 -5.54
C ASN A 98 -25.69 5.50 -4.25
N GLN A 99 -25.78 4.18 -4.09
CA GLN A 99 -26.39 3.54 -2.93
C GLN A 99 -25.64 3.89 -1.63
N HIS A 100 -24.31 3.94 -1.69
CA HIS A 100 -23.46 4.21 -0.53
C HIS A 100 -22.99 5.67 -0.45
N GLY A 101 -23.47 6.54 -1.34
CA GLY A 101 -23.11 7.96 -1.40
C GLY A 101 -21.62 8.23 -1.61
N ILE A 102 -20.91 7.30 -2.26
CA ILE A 102 -19.45 7.31 -2.41
C ILE A 102 -19.01 8.45 -3.32
N ILE A 103 -17.91 9.12 -2.96
CA ILE A 103 -17.19 10.04 -3.83
C ILE A 103 -15.91 9.34 -4.31
N ASP A 104 -16.00 8.62 -5.44
CA ASP A 104 -14.84 7.96 -6.04
C ASP A 104 -13.85 9.02 -6.56
N VAL A 105 -12.61 8.95 -6.11
CA VAL A 105 -11.53 9.81 -6.61
C VAL A 105 -11.09 9.46 -8.04
N SER A 106 -11.64 8.39 -8.61
CA SER A 106 -11.37 7.93 -9.99
C SER A 106 -9.87 7.75 -10.26
N ALA A 107 -9.14 7.34 -9.23
CA ALA A 107 -7.71 7.05 -9.34
C ALA A 107 -7.51 5.71 -10.06
N SER A 108 -6.37 5.55 -10.73
CA SER A 108 -6.05 4.28 -11.40
C SER A 108 -6.16 3.14 -10.38
N PRO A 109 -6.92 2.08 -10.68
CA PRO A 109 -7.27 1.01 -9.73
C PRO A 109 -6.11 0.08 -9.37
N LEU A 110 -4.87 0.40 -9.76
CA LEU A 110 -3.69 -0.36 -9.35
C LEU A 110 -3.36 -0.04 -7.88
N PRO A 111 -3.38 -1.04 -6.97
CA PRO A 111 -2.86 -0.86 -5.62
C PRO A 111 -1.37 -0.51 -5.67
N ALA A 112 -0.85 0.07 -4.58
CA ALA A 112 0.57 0.47 -4.43
C ALA A 112 1.59 -0.66 -4.70
N HIS A 113 1.15 -1.92 -4.79
CA HIS A 113 1.97 -3.11 -5.02
C HIS A 113 1.35 -4.04 -6.07
N GLY A 114 1.39 -3.63 -7.36
CA GLY A 114 1.00 -4.50 -8.46
C GLY A 114 1.29 -3.91 -9.83
N GLU A 115 1.69 -4.76 -10.78
CA GLU A 115 1.98 -4.37 -12.17
C GLU A 115 1.35 -5.36 -13.15
N CYS A 116 0.88 -4.83 -14.28
CA CYS A 116 0.48 -5.69 -15.38
C CYS A 116 1.66 -6.13 -16.20
N GLN A 117 1.59 -7.36 -16.72
CA GLN A 117 2.60 -7.89 -17.63
C GLN A 117 1.92 -8.56 -18.82
N ALA A 118 2.61 -8.58 -19.97
CA ALA A 118 2.20 -9.45 -21.07
C ALA A 118 2.40 -10.92 -20.65
N SER A 119 1.38 -11.75 -20.87
CA SER A 119 1.45 -13.20 -20.61
C SER A 119 2.58 -13.85 -21.41
N GLN A 120 3.08 -14.99 -20.93
CA GLN A 120 4.10 -15.73 -21.69
C GLN A 120 3.57 -16.20 -23.04
N GLY A 121 2.32 -16.67 -23.10
CA GLY A 121 1.73 -17.17 -24.33
C GLY A 121 1.65 -16.13 -25.46
N ILE A 122 1.34 -14.86 -25.16
CA ILE A 122 1.33 -13.81 -26.20
C ILE A 122 2.74 -13.39 -26.61
N LYS A 123 3.70 -13.43 -25.67
CA LYS A 123 5.13 -13.18 -25.97
C LYS A 123 5.67 -14.25 -26.92
N ASP A 124 5.31 -15.51 -26.70
CA ASP A 124 5.73 -16.63 -27.55
C ASP A 124 5.09 -16.55 -28.93
N LEU A 125 3.78 -16.28 -29.00
CA LEU A 125 3.05 -16.13 -30.26
C LEU A 125 3.66 -15.03 -31.15
N LEU A 126 4.09 -13.92 -30.54
CA LEU A 126 4.65 -12.76 -31.26
C LEU A 126 6.17 -12.67 -31.14
N SER A 127 6.85 -13.78 -30.84
CA SER A 127 8.31 -13.83 -30.66
C SER A 127 9.10 -13.45 -31.90
N PHE A 128 8.52 -13.63 -33.09
CA PHE A 128 9.08 -13.25 -34.38
C PHE A 128 9.11 -11.75 -34.63
N MET A 129 8.35 -10.95 -33.86
CA MET A 129 8.31 -9.51 -34.03
C MET A 129 9.64 -8.86 -33.58
N PRO A 130 10.13 -7.83 -34.31
CA PRO A 130 11.31 -7.08 -33.88
C PRO A 130 11.13 -6.46 -32.50
N ALA A 131 12.23 -6.18 -31.80
CA ALA A 131 12.22 -5.69 -30.41
C ALA A 131 11.26 -4.50 -30.17
N ASN A 132 11.23 -3.53 -31.08
CA ASN A 132 10.39 -2.33 -30.98
C ASN A 132 8.89 -2.59 -31.19
N TYR A 133 8.51 -3.80 -31.61
CA TYR A 133 7.12 -4.22 -31.86
C TYR A 133 6.68 -5.36 -30.95
N LYS A 134 7.49 -5.71 -29.94
CA LYS A 134 7.11 -6.72 -28.95
C LYS A 134 5.92 -6.24 -28.09
N PRO A 135 5.15 -7.18 -27.52
CA PRO A 135 4.05 -6.86 -26.61
C PRO A 135 4.50 -5.89 -25.52
N THR A 136 3.85 -4.72 -25.44
CA THR A 136 4.25 -3.64 -24.54
C THR A 136 3.06 -3.13 -23.75
N ILE A 137 3.19 -3.05 -22.43
CA ILE A 137 2.18 -2.46 -21.55
C ILE A 137 2.22 -0.94 -21.73
N LEU A 138 1.05 -0.36 -21.96
CA LEU A 138 0.82 1.06 -22.09
C LEU A 138 0.21 1.60 -20.79
N THR A 139 0.48 2.87 -20.52
CA THR A 139 -0.28 3.63 -19.52
C THR A 139 -1.74 3.69 -19.95
N ALA A 140 -2.63 3.38 -19.01
CA ALA A 140 -4.07 3.45 -19.20
C ALA A 140 -4.69 4.48 -18.24
N GLY A 141 -5.88 4.96 -18.57
CA GLY A 141 -6.66 5.85 -17.71
C GLY A 141 -7.83 5.11 -17.08
N TYR A 142 -8.27 5.58 -15.91
CA TYR A 142 -9.46 5.06 -15.24
C TYR A 142 -10.67 4.96 -16.19
N PRO A 143 -11.45 3.87 -16.14
CA PRO A 143 -11.34 2.72 -15.25
C PRO A 143 -10.44 1.60 -15.78
N VAL A 144 -9.74 1.79 -16.91
CA VAL A 144 -8.82 0.78 -17.46
C VAL A 144 -7.57 0.70 -16.59
N VAL A 145 -7.27 -0.49 -16.06
CA VAL A 145 -6.10 -0.73 -15.21
C VAL A 145 -4.82 -0.67 -16.04
N CYS A 146 -4.84 -1.39 -17.16
CA CYS A 146 -3.69 -1.64 -18.01
C CYS A 146 -4.15 -1.82 -19.46
N ALA A 147 -3.28 -1.45 -20.40
CA ALA A 147 -3.50 -1.72 -21.81
C ALA A 147 -2.26 -2.40 -22.39
N LEU A 148 -2.43 -3.41 -23.24
CA LEU A 148 -1.35 -4.10 -23.93
C LEU A 148 -1.41 -3.79 -25.42
N SER A 149 -0.32 -3.24 -25.96
CA SER A 149 -0.16 -3.04 -27.39
C SER A 149 0.42 -4.29 -28.02
N LEU A 150 -0.26 -4.81 -29.05
CA LEU A 150 0.17 -5.96 -29.83
C LEU A 150 0.35 -5.54 -31.28
N TYR A 151 1.54 -5.75 -31.83
CA TYR A 151 1.81 -5.58 -33.25
C TYR A 151 2.03 -6.93 -33.91
N PHE A 152 1.55 -7.08 -35.14
CA PHE A 152 1.66 -8.31 -35.92
C PHE A 152 1.51 -8.02 -37.42
N THR A 153 1.86 -8.96 -38.29
CA THR A 153 1.64 -8.84 -39.73
C THR A 153 0.20 -9.22 -40.11
N ALA A 154 -0.30 -8.79 -41.26
CA ALA A 154 -1.68 -9.06 -41.68
C ALA A 154 -2.03 -10.56 -41.71
N ASP A 155 -1.09 -11.42 -42.05
CA ASP A 155 -1.27 -12.88 -42.11
C ASP A 155 -1.60 -13.51 -40.74
N TYR A 156 -1.26 -12.82 -39.65
CA TYR A 156 -1.49 -13.29 -38.28
C TYR A 156 -2.76 -12.72 -37.64
N GLU A 157 -3.54 -11.90 -38.36
CA GLU A 157 -4.66 -11.17 -37.77
C GLU A 157 -5.71 -12.09 -37.14
N THR A 158 -6.16 -13.12 -37.86
CA THR A 158 -7.13 -14.09 -37.32
C THR A 158 -6.54 -14.84 -36.13
N THR A 159 -5.31 -15.35 -36.25
CA THR A 159 -4.61 -16.08 -35.19
C THR A 159 -4.48 -15.27 -33.90
N VAL A 160 -4.11 -13.99 -34.00
CA VAL A 160 -3.97 -13.11 -32.84
C VAL A 160 -5.33 -12.81 -32.21
N ARG A 161 -6.36 -12.56 -33.01
CA ARG A 161 -7.73 -12.33 -32.52
C ARG A 161 -8.29 -13.56 -31.80
N ASP A 162 -8.09 -14.74 -32.37
CA ASP A 162 -8.53 -16.00 -31.76
C ASP A 162 -7.79 -16.26 -30.45
N PHE A 163 -6.48 -15.99 -30.41
CA PHE A 163 -5.69 -16.09 -29.19
C PHE A 163 -6.23 -15.15 -28.08
N ILE A 164 -6.50 -13.89 -28.41
CA ILE A 164 -7.09 -12.92 -27.46
C ILE A 164 -8.48 -13.39 -27.00
N SER A 165 -9.29 -14.01 -27.85
CA SER A 165 -10.63 -14.46 -27.47
C SER A 165 -10.64 -15.68 -26.54
N THR A 166 -9.57 -16.49 -26.56
CA THR A 166 -9.52 -17.79 -25.87
C THR A 166 -8.56 -17.82 -24.69
N ARG A 167 -7.60 -16.88 -24.60
CA ARG A 167 -6.54 -16.89 -23.58
C ARG A 167 -6.30 -15.49 -23.01
N PRO A 168 -5.93 -15.40 -21.72
CA PRO A 168 -5.47 -14.14 -21.16
C PRO A 168 -4.16 -13.72 -21.83
N VAL A 169 -4.13 -12.51 -22.42
CA VAL A 169 -2.91 -11.96 -23.03
C VAL A 169 -2.11 -11.08 -22.07
N MET A 170 -2.73 -10.67 -20.96
CA MET A 170 -2.11 -9.94 -19.86
C MET A 170 -2.29 -10.70 -18.56
N THR A 171 -1.36 -10.47 -17.63
CA THR A 171 -1.50 -10.86 -16.23
C THR A 171 -1.56 -9.62 -15.34
N LEU A 172 -2.27 -9.72 -14.23
CA LEU A 172 -2.29 -8.76 -13.13
C LEU A 172 -2.07 -9.53 -11.85
N ASP A 173 -1.19 -9.02 -10.99
CA ASP A 173 -1.05 -9.44 -9.60
C ASP A 173 -0.91 -8.18 -8.76
N ALA A 174 -1.81 -7.99 -7.81
CA ALA A 174 -1.78 -6.84 -6.92
C ALA A 174 -2.38 -7.15 -5.56
N THR A 175 -1.98 -6.39 -4.54
CA THR A 175 -2.51 -6.52 -3.19
C THR A 175 -2.97 -5.18 -2.64
N VAL A 176 -4.20 -5.13 -2.11
CA VAL A 176 -4.71 -3.99 -1.31
C VAL A 176 -4.60 -4.35 0.17
N PRO A 177 -3.96 -3.52 1.02
CA PRO A 177 -3.74 -3.84 2.42
C PRO A 177 -4.99 -3.52 3.27
N LEU A 178 -6.10 -4.21 3.01
CA LEU A 178 -7.32 -4.05 3.80
C LEU A 178 -7.14 -4.59 5.23
N CYS A 179 -7.99 -4.11 6.13
CA CYS A 179 -8.07 -4.59 7.51
C CYS A 179 -9.39 -5.33 7.74
N GLU A 180 -9.42 -6.24 8.72
CA GLU A 180 -10.70 -6.84 9.14
C GLU A 180 -11.64 -5.78 9.71
N PRO A 181 -12.96 -5.83 9.42
CA PRO A 181 -13.94 -4.94 10.07
C PRO A 181 -13.97 -5.09 11.60
N THR A 182 -13.54 -6.24 12.12
CA THR A 182 -13.41 -6.58 13.54
C THR A 182 -12.08 -6.11 14.16
N SER A 183 -11.25 -5.40 13.40
CA SER A 183 -9.97 -4.86 13.88
C SER A 183 -10.18 -4.02 15.15
N PRO A 184 -9.41 -4.27 16.22
CA PRO A 184 -9.64 -3.66 17.51
C PRO A 184 -9.28 -2.18 17.51
N ARG A 185 -9.90 -1.46 18.45
CA ARG A 185 -9.51 -0.11 18.80
C ARG A 185 -8.80 -0.12 20.15
N MET A 186 -7.57 0.35 20.15
CA MET A 186 -6.77 0.53 21.34
C MET A 186 -7.19 1.83 22.05
N SER A 187 -7.41 1.75 23.36
CA SER A 187 -7.69 2.92 24.20
C SER A 187 -6.39 3.44 24.80
N VAL A 188 -5.93 4.61 24.33
CA VAL A 188 -4.72 5.26 24.88
C VAL A 188 -4.92 5.57 26.36
N ASN A 189 -6.11 6.05 26.74
CA ASN A 189 -6.42 6.34 28.13
C ASN A 189 -6.36 5.11 29.03
N ALA A 190 -6.83 3.93 28.58
CA ALA A 190 -6.74 2.71 29.38
C ALA A 190 -5.29 2.29 29.66
N ILE A 191 -4.40 2.46 28.67
CA ILE A 191 -2.95 2.22 28.83
C ILE A 191 -2.34 3.23 29.79
N ASN A 192 -2.64 4.53 29.60
CA ASN A 192 -2.16 5.61 30.47
C ASN A 192 -2.57 5.39 31.94
N GLU A 193 -3.80 4.94 32.18
CA GLU A 193 -4.32 4.64 33.51
C GLU A 193 -3.62 3.45 34.17
N ALA A 194 -3.32 2.40 33.41
CA ALA A 194 -2.52 1.28 33.90
C ALA A 194 -1.11 1.72 34.32
N LEU A 195 -0.44 2.54 33.50
CA LEU A 195 0.89 3.07 33.79
C LEU A 195 0.89 4.09 34.93
N ARG A 196 -0.17 4.89 35.08
CA ARG A 196 -0.35 5.77 36.23
C ARG A 196 -0.54 4.99 37.52
N THR A 197 -1.31 3.92 37.47
CA THR A 197 -1.49 3.02 38.62
C THR A 197 -0.17 2.36 39.04
N ALA A 198 0.71 2.08 38.07
CA ALA A 198 2.08 1.62 38.31
C ALA A 198 3.06 2.73 38.74
N GLY A 199 2.62 4.00 38.81
CA GLY A 199 3.45 5.14 39.22
C GLY A 199 4.36 5.70 38.12
N VAL A 200 4.26 5.20 36.90
CA VAL A 200 5.12 5.55 35.74
C VAL A 200 4.71 6.89 35.13
N LEU A 201 3.40 7.12 35.06
CA LEU A 201 2.82 8.33 34.49
C LEU A 201 2.07 9.14 35.54
N GLN A 202 2.07 10.44 35.36
CA GLN A 202 1.27 11.41 36.11
C GLN A 202 0.48 12.27 35.13
N VAL A 203 -0.65 12.80 35.57
CA VAL A 203 -1.49 13.69 34.76
C VAL A 203 -1.67 15.02 35.49
N SER A 204 -1.42 16.10 34.78
CA SER A 204 -1.64 17.46 35.28
C SER A 204 -3.12 17.85 35.26
N GLN A 205 -3.48 18.96 35.91
CA GLN A 205 -4.84 19.52 35.83
C GLN A 205 -5.26 19.89 34.40
N ALA A 206 -4.29 20.19 33.52
CA ALA A 206 -4.53 20.47 32.11
C ALA A 206 -4.69 19.19 31.25
N GLY A 207 -4.64 18.00 31.86
CA GLY A 207 -4.75 16.72 31.16
C GLY A 207 -3.50 16.29 30.40
N VAL A 208 -2.37 16.99 30.58
CA VAL A 208 -1.07 16.59 30.03
C VAL A 208 -0.49 15.47 30.87
N TRP A 209 -0.08 14.39 30.21
CA TRP A 209 0.52 13.21 30.84
C TRP A 209 2.04 13.28 30.75
N THR A 210 2.72 13.03 31.88
CA THR A 210 4.18 13.13 31.99
C THR A 210 4.75 11.96 32.77
N GLY A 211 5.95 11.53 32.44
CA GLY A 211 6.71 10.53 33.19
C GLY A 211 8.19 10.54 32.84
N ASN A 212 8.97 9.68 33.49
CA ASN A 212 10.36 9.45 33.09
C ASN A 212 10.39 8.65 31.77
N TYR A 213 11.30 9.03 30.87
CA TYR A 213 11.45 8.40 29.55
C TYR A 213 11.76 6.89 29.62
N TRP A 214 12.69 6.50 30.48
CA TRP A 214 13.15 5.11 30.59
C TRP A 214 12.10 4.23 31.27
N ASP A 215 11.49 4.73 32.34
CA ASP A 215 10.42 4.03 33.03
C ASP A 215 9.22 3.81 32.10
N LEU A 216 8.82 4.83 31.33
CA LEU A 216 7.76 4.70 30.34
C LEU A 216 8.10 3.61 29.32
N LEU A 217 9.29 3.62 28.73
CA LEU A 217 9.68 2.62 27.74
C LEU A 217 9.66 1.20 28.32
N PHE A 218 10.29 1.01 29.48
CA PHE A 218 10.38 -0.30 30.10
C PHE A 218 9.01 -0.82 30.54
N GLU A 219 8.25 -0.02 31.30
CA GLU A 219 6.98 -0.45 31.87
C GLU A 219 5.88 -0.56 30.81
N SER A 220 5.88 0.28 29.77
CA SER A 220 4.94 0.11 28.66
C SER A 220 5.20 -1.18 27.88
N VAL A 221 6.47 -1.57 27.67
CA VAL A 221 6.80 -2.88 27.06
C VAL A 221 6.40 -4.02 27.98
N MET A 222 6.67 -3.95 29.29
CA MET A 222 6.22 -4.95 30.26
C MET A 222 4.69 -5.08 30.29
N LEU A 223 3.97 -3.96 30.12
CA LEU A 223 2.52 -3.94 30.05
C LEU A 223 2.00 -4.69 28.81
N THR A 224 2.72 -4.67 27.67
CA THR A 224 2.35 -5.49 26.50
C THR A 224 2.38 -6.99 26.79
N GLN A 225 3.21 -7.44 27.73
CA GLN A 225 3.35 -8.85 28.10
C GLN A 225 2.33 -9.28 29.16
N THR A 226 2.02 -8.40 30.10
CA THR A 226 1.13 -8.69 31.23
C THR A 226 -0.34 -8.37 30.96
N GLN A 227 -0.60 -7.38 30.09
CA GLN A 227 -1.93 -6.96 29.67
C GLN A 227 -2.00 -6.75 28.14
N PRO A 228 -1.69 -7.79 27.33
CA PRO A 228 -1.64 -7.67 25.87
C PRO A 228 -2.95 -7.17 25.24
N GLN A 229 -4.09 -7.44 25.87
CA GLN A 229 -5.40 -6.96 25.43
C GLN A 229 -5.51 -5.44 25.34
N LEU A 230 -4.66 -4.68 26.05
CA LEU A 230 -4.61 -3.23 25.94
C LEU A 230 -4.00 -2.75 24.62
N PHE A 231 -3.15 -3.55 23.95
CA PHE A 231 -2.35 -3.15 22.80
C PHE A 231 -2.73 -3.88 21.50
N ALA A 232 -3.98 -4.31 21.40
CA ALA A 232 -4.47 -5.26 20.40
C ALA A 232 -3.99 -6.72 20.61
N THR A 233 -4.87 -7.67 20.31
CA THR A 233 -4.77 -9.05 20.80
C THR A 233 -3.88 -9.97 19.99
N GLN A 234 -3.52 -9.61 18.75
CA GLN A 234 -2.74 -10.48 17.86
C GLN A 234 -1.24 -10.15 17.85
N ASP A 235 -0.87 -8.87 17.77
CA ASP A 235 0.51 -8.41 17.94
C ASP A 235 0.55 -7.13 18.80
N PRO A 236 0.77 -7.27 20.13
CA PRO A 236 0.89 -6.13 21.05
C PRO A 236 2.00 -5.14 20.67
N ARG A 237 3.00 -5.56 19.87
CA ARG A 237 4.11 -4.71 19.46
C ARG A 237 3.64 -3.57 18.56
N GLU A 238 2.75 -3.84 17.61
CA GLU A 238 2.23 -2.81 16.69
C GLU A 238 1.44 -1.76 17.47
N GLY A 239 0.55 -2.19 18.37
CA GLY A 239 -0.17 -1.29 19.27
C GLY A 239 0.77 -0.47 20.14
N TRP A 240 1.80 -1.09 20.72
CA TRP A 240 2.81 -0.38 21.51
C TRP A 240 3.56 0.68 20.70
N GLN A 241 3.96 0.37 19.46
CA GLN A 241 4.64 1.35 18.59
C GLN A 241 3.75 2.56 18.30
N LEU A 242 2.48 2.35 17.97
CA LEU A 242 1.51 3.43 17.75
C LEU A 242 1.29 4.24 19.02
N TYR A 243 1.20 3.59 20.18
CA TYR A 243 1.07 4.26 21.47
C TYR A 243 2.30 5.15 21.78
N MET A 244 3.52 4.64 21.57
CA MET A 244 4.75 5.38 21.85
C MET A 244 4.94 6.61 20.94
N GLN A 245 4.42 6.57 19.71
CA GLN A 245 4.46 7.72 18.78
C GLN A 245 3.64 8.92 19.27
N LEU A 246 2.74 8.73 20.24
CA LEU A 246 1.93 9.81 20.80
C LEU A 246 2.67 10.67 21.83
N PHE A 247 3.86 10.24 22.28
CA PHE A 247 4.68 10.97 23.22
C PHE A 247 5.74 11.81 22.50
N GLN A 248 5.99 12.99 23.06
CA GLN A 248 7.25 13.68 22.89
C GLN A 248 8.25 13.09 23.89
N LEU A 249 9.29 12.45 23.37
CA LEU A 249 10.33 11.78 24.16
C LEU A 249 11.62 12.61 24.12
N ASP A 250 12.13 12.99 25.29
CA ASP A 250 13.40 13.68 25.45
C ASP A 250 14.34 12.80 26.29
N GLY A 251 15.26 12.11 25.62
CA GLY A 251 16.24 11.24 26.28
C GLY A 251 17.32 11.99 27.06
N ALA A 252 17.54 13.29 26.81
CA ALA A 252 18.53 14.08 27.53
C ALA A 252 17.96 14.63 28.85
N ALA A 253 16.70 15.07 28.82
CA ALA A 253 15.95 15.45 30.02
C ALA A 253 15.34 14.25 30.76
N GLU A 254 15.41 13.05 30.16
CA GLU A 254 14.75 11.82 30.62
C GLU A 254 13.24 12.01 30.84
N THR A 255 12.58 12.79 29.98
CA THR A 255 11.15 13.06 30.09
C THR A 255 10.36 12.50 28.92
N ALA A 256 9.16 12.04 29.22
CA ALA A 256 8.16 11.70 28.23
C ALA A 256 6.89 12.52 28.51
N THR A 257 6.37 13.19 27.48
CA THR A 257 5.18 14.04 27.59
C THR A 257 4.16 13.68 26.51
N MET A 258 2.90 13.52 26.87
CA MET A 258 1.77 13.33 25.96
C MET A 258 0.71 14.40 26.20
N SER A 259 0.20 14.98 25.11
CA SER A 259 -0.85 15.99 25.16
C SER A 259 -2.20 15.40 25.60
N ALA A 260 -3.07 16.24 26.16
CA ALA A 260 -4.44 15.85 26.49
C ALA A 260 -5.22 15.31 25.27
N ALA A 261 -4.99 15.90 24.09
CA ALA A 261 -5.64 15.46 22.86
C ALA A 261 -5.21 14.04 22.47
N ASN A 262 -3.92 13.72 22.55
CA ASN A 262 -3.40 12.38 22.25
C ASN A 262 -3.88 11.35 23.28
N ALA A 263 -3.95 11.71 24.55
CA ALA A 263 -4.39 10.81 25.62
C ALA A 263 -5.85 10.35 25.48
N GLN A 264 -6.69 11.15 24.83
CA GLN A 264 -8.10 10.81 24.56
C GLN A 264 -8.29 10.04 23.25
N GLN A 265 -7.21 9.76 22.50
CA GLN A 265 -7.34 9.04 21.23
C GLN A 265 -7.71 7.59 21.44
N SER A 266 -8.49 7.09 20.50
CA SER A 266 -8.69 5.66 20.28
C SER A 266 -7.98 5.32 18.98
N LEU A 267 -6.91 4.53 19.08
CA LEU A 267 -6.08 4.18 17.94
C LEU A 267 -6.64 2.94 17.27
N PHE A 268 -6.76 2.99 15.95
CA PHE A 268 -7.14 1.83 15.16
C PHE A 268 -5.91 0.92 14.97
N VAL A 269 -6.05 -0.37 15.27
CA VAL A 269 -4.99 -1.36 15.03
C VAL A 269 -5.50 -2.36 14.00
N CYS A 270 -4.90 -2.32 12.81
CA CYS A 270 -5.30 -3.15 11.68
C CYS A 270 -4.98 -4.61 11.94
N ILE A 271 -5.97 -5.50 11.89
CA ILE A 271 -5.72 -6.93 11.65
C ILE A 271 -5.64 -7.09 10.13
N PRO A 272 -4.47 -7.42 9.56
CA PRO A 272 -4.32 -7.47 8.11
C PRO A 272 -5.22 -8.53 7.48
N LYS A 273 -6.06 -8.10 6.52
CA LYS A 273 -6.86 -8.96 5.65
C LYS A 273 -6.66 -8.53 4.20
N PRO A 274 -5.47 -8.76 3.63
CA PRO A 274 -5.15 -8.26 2.31
C PRO A 274 -6.11 -8.81 1.25
N LEU A 275 -6.56 -7.93 0.35
CA LEU A 275 -7.28 -8.31 -0.86
C LEU A 275 -6.27 -8.56 -1.97
N HIS A 276 -6.15 -9.82 -2.39
CA HIS A 276 -5.33 -10.21 -3.54
C HIS A 276 -6.15 -10.16 -4.82
N ILE A 277 -5.67 -9.37 -5.77
CA ILE A 277 -6.27 -9.16 -7.09
C ILE A 277 -5.40 -9.88 -8.12
N ARG A 278 -5.98 -10.86 -8.82
CA ARG A 278 -5.28 -11.65 -9.82
C ARG A 278 -6.08 -11.74 -11.12
N PHE A 279 -5.40 -11.63 -12.25
CA PHE A 279 -5.96 -11.90 -13.58
C PHE A 279 -4.95 -12.62 -14.45
N GLY A 280 -5.43 -13.55 -15.28
CA GLY A 280 -4.63 -14.16 -16.34
C GLY A 280 -3.50 -15.08 -15.90
N GLN A 281 -3.35 -15.34 -14.60
CA GLN A 281 -2.38 -16.30 -14.08
C GLN A 281 -2.88 -17.72 -14.35
N VAL A 282 -1.99 -18.58 -14.83
CA VAL A 282 -2.24 -20.03 -14.87
C VAL A 282 -2.19 -20.51 -13.43
N ALA A 283 -3.21 -21.23 -12.95
CA ALA A 283 -3.15 -21.86 -11.64
C ALA A 283 -1.89 -22.73 -11.58
N VAL A 284 -1.00 -22.46 -10.62
CA VAL A 284 0.09 -23.39 -10.32
C VAL A 284 -0.59 -24.60 -9.67
N PRO A 285 -0.48 -25.81 -10.27
CA PRO A 285 -1.07 -27.02 -9.72
C PRO A 285 -0.46 -27.41 -8.38
#